data_AF-A0A6V7KXB8-F1
#
_entry.id   AF-A0A6V7KXB8-F1
#
_cell.length_a   1.000
_cell.length_b   1.000
_cell.length_c   1.000
_cell.angle_alpha   90.00
_cell.angle_beta   90.00
_cell.angle_gamma   90.00
#
_symmetry.space_group_name_H-M   'P 1'
#
loop_
_entity.id
_entity.type
_entity.pdbx_description
1 polymer ?
#
loop_
_entity_poly.entity_id
_entity_poly.type
_entity_poly.pdbx_seq_one_letter_code
_entity_poly.pdbx_strand_id
1 'polypeptide(L)' 'KCYLLAFETLKKLRERDPQYELNGMRNIWILKPSDLCCGAGISISHSFKDICRRVDSKPKDYFVVQKYI' A
#
# COMPACT_ATOMS: atom_id res chain seq x y z
N LYS A 1 -26.99 -13.59 4.27
CA LYS A 1 -26.04 -14.69 4.57
C LYS A 1 -24.59 -14.26 4.33
N CYS A 2 -24.21 -13.78 3.14
CA CYS A 2 -22.83 -13.37 2.83
C CYS A 2 -22.30 -12.21 3.70
N TYR A 3 -23.14 -11.21 4.01
CA TYR A 3 -22.76 -10.09 4.87
C TYR A 3 -22.30 -10.54 6.27
N LEU A 4 -23.08 -11.41 6.93
CA LEU A 4 -22.75 -11.90 8.28
C LEU A 4 -21.42 -12.67 8.28
N LEU A 5 -21.18 -13.47 7.25
CA LEU A 5 -19.92 -14.18 7.10
C LEU A 5 -18.75 -13.20 6.93
N ALA A 6 -18.89 -12.20 6.06
CA ALA A 6 -17.86 -11.19 5.86
C ALA A 6 -17.57 -10.41 7.16
N PHE A 7 -18.60 -10.04 7.91
CA PHE A 7 -18.46 -9.36 9.19
C PHE A 7 -17.66 -10.18 10.20
N GLU A 8 -18.01 -11.46 10.38
CA GLU A 8 -17.29 -12.35 11.30
C GLU A 8 -15.84 -12.59 10.86
N THR A 9 -15.59 -12.70 9.55
CA THR A 9 -14.22 -12.80 9.03
C THR A 9 -13.41 -11.53 9.30
N LEU A 10 -13.97 -10.35 9.04
CA LEU A 10 -13.29 -9.08 9.26
C LEU A 10 -13.02 -8.82 10.75
N LYS A 11 -13.96 -9.22 11.64
CA LYS A 11 -13.75 -9.14 13.09
C LYS A 11 -12.53 -9.94 13.53
N LYS A 12 -12.39 -11.18 13.05
CA LYS A 12 -11.21 -12.03 13.35
C LYS A 12 -9.92 -11.47 12.75
N LEU A 13 -9.99 -10.85 11.57
CA LEU A 13 -8.83 -10.23 10.94
C LEU A 13 -8.33 -9.03 11.76
N ARG A 14 -9.24 -8.19 12.23
CA ARG A 14 -8.92 -7.04 13.09
C ARG A 14 -8.23 -7.43 14.40
N GLU A 15 -8.57 -8.58 14.97
CA GLU A 15 -7.91 -9.10 16.19
C GLU A 15 -6.47 -9.59 15.95
N ARG A 16 -6.09 -9.84 14.68
CA ARG A 16 -4.79 -10.41 14.31
C ARG A 16 -3.87 -9.42 13.60
N ASP A 17 -4.42 -8.51 12.81
CA ASP A 17 -3.66 -7.51 12.07
C ASP A 17 -3.68 -6.16 12.83
N PRO A 18 -2.55 -5.75 13.44
CA PRO A 18 -2.47 -4.48 14.15
C PRO A 18 -2.63 -3.27 13.22
N GLN A 19 -2.50 -3.44 11.90
CA GLN A 19 -2.68 -2.38 10.91
C GLN A 19 -4.08 -2.38 10.29
N TYR A 20 -5.01 -3.23 10.74
CA TYR A 20 -6.33 -3.39 10.12
C TYR A 20 -7.06 -2.06 9.89
N GLU A 21 -7.17 -1.22 10.92
CA GLU A 21 -7.83 0.09 10.81
C GLU A 21 -6.98 1.09 10.00
N LEU A 22 -5.64 1.03 10.12
CA LEU A 22 -4.70 1.91 9.41
C LEU A 22 -4.66 1.63 7.90
N ASN A 23 -4.96 0.41 7.48
CA ASN A 23 -4.92 0.04 6.07
C ASN A 23 -6.00 0.77 5.24
N GLY A 24 -7.11 1.17 5.89
CA GLY A 24 -8.27 1.77 5.24
C GLY A 24 -8.83 0.87 4.13
N MET A 25 -9.60 1.47 3.21
CA MET A 25 -10.31 0.72 2.15
C MET A 25 -9.78 0.96 0.74
N ARG A 26 -8.84 1.90 0.58
CA ARG A 26 -8.41 2.40 -0.75
C ARG A 26 -7.11 1.77 -1.24
N ASN A 27 -6.47 0.92 -0.43
CA ASN A 27 -5.20 0.26 -0.77
C ASN A 27 -4.13 1.24 -1.27
N ILE A 28 -3.93 2.34 -0.56
CA ILE A 28 -2.99 3.40 -0.94
C ILE A 28 -1.57 3.05 -0.47
N TRP A 29 -0.59 3.36 -1.31
CA TRP A 29 0.85 3.15 -1.09
C TRP A 29 1.65 4.40 -1.48
N ILE A 30 2.71 4.67 -0.72
CA ILE A 30 3.71 5.70 -1.00
C ILE A 30 4.92 5.03 -1.64
N LEU A 31 5.35 5.50 -2.80
CA LEU A 31 6.56 5.08 -3.49
C LEU A 31 7.65 6.11 -3.24
N LYS A 32 8.78 5.67 -2.71
CA LYS A 32 9.92 6.52 -2.36
C LYS A 32 11.15 6.04 -3.15
N PRO A 33 11.67 6.81 -4.12
CA PRO A 33 12.93 6.49 -4.77
C PRO A 33 14.09 6.59 -3.76
N SER A 34 15.04 5.66 -3.83
CA SER A 34 16.14 5.53 -2.85
C SER A 34 17.29 6.53 -3.07
N ASP A 35 17.38 7.14 -4.24
CA ASP A 35 18.46 8.03 -4.68
C ASP A 35 18.14 9.53 -4.50
N LEU A 36 16.92 9.86 -4.05
CA LEU A 36 16.45 11.22 -3.87
C LEU A 36 16.19 11.55 -2.39
N CYS A 37 16.34 12.82 -2.03
CA CYS A 37 16.10 13.33 -0.69
C CYS A 37 15.01 14.42 -0.69
N CYS A 38 14.64 14.90 0.50
CA CYS A 38 13.72 16.03 0.69
C CYS A 38 12.34 15.85 0.03
N GLY A 39 11.86 14.61 -0.11
CA GLY A 39 10.56 14.31 -0.71
C GLY A 39 10.53 14.35 -2.24
N ALA A 40 11.66 14.62 -2.90
CA ALA A 40 11.73 14.62 -4.35
C ALA A 40 11.41 13.23 -4.92
N GLY A 41 10.50 13.19 -5.89
CA GLY A 41 10.10 11.95 -6.56
C GLY A 41 9.19 11.02 -5.75
N ILE A 42 8.79 11.39 -4.52
CA ILE A 42 7.77 10.64 -3.79
C ILE A 42 6.45 10.72 -4.55
N SER A 43 5.79 9.57 -4.71
CA SER A 43 4.48 9.49 -5.33
C SER A 43 3.55 8.55 -4.57
N ILE A 44 2.24 8.71 -4.80
CA ILE A 44 1.20 7.90 -4.16
C ILE A 44 0.44 7.16 -5.25
N SER A 45 0.15 5.88 -5.02
CA SER A 45 -0.68 5.06 -5.90
C SER A 45 -1.59 4.13 -5.10
N HIS A 46 -2.76 3.82 -5.65
CA HIS A 46 -3.67 2.79 -5.16
C HIS A 46 -3.75 1.58 -6.10
N SER A 47 -3.05 1.65 -7.23
CA SER A 47 -3.07 0.67 -8.31
C SER A 47 -1.74 -0.07 -8.33
N PHE A 48 -1.80 -1.38 -8.13
CA PHE A 48 -0.61 -2.24 -8.18
C PHE A 48 0.09 -2.18 -9.54
N LYS A 49 -0.69 -2.15 -10.64
CA LYS A 49 -0.15 -2.02 -11.99
C LYS A 49 0.66 -0.74 -12.18
N ASP A 50 0.17 0.37 -11.62
CA ASP A 50 0.89 1.64 -11.69
C ASP A 50 2.14 1.64 -10.82
N ILE A 51 2.11 0.95 -9.68
CA ILE A 51 3.29 0.76 -8.82
C ILE A 51 4.38 0.00 -9.59
N CYS A 52 4.06 -1.17 -10.14
CA CYS A 52 5.00 -1.98 -10.92
C CYS A 52 5.56 -1.18 -12.10
N ARG A 53 4.69 -0.57 -12.91
CA ARG A 53 5.11 0.24 -14.06
C ARG A 53 6.12 1.32 -13.67
N ARG A 54 5.94 1.96 -12.51
CA ARG A 54 6.84 3.03 -12.06
C ARG A 54 8.21 2.49 -11.61
N VAL A 55 8.21 1.38 -10.88
CA VAL A 55 9.45 0.69 -10.49
C VAL A 55 10.20 0.20 -11.74
N ASP A 56 9.49 -0.47 -12.65
CA ASP A 56 10.06 -1.06 -13.86
C ASP A 56 10.58 0.00 -14.86
N SER A 57 10.03 1.22 -14.82
CA SER A 57 10.51 2.33 -15.66
C SER A 57 11.92 2.80 -15.32
N LYS A 58 12.42 2.44 -14.12
CA LYS A 58 13.75 2.80 -13.64
C LYS A 58 14.47 1.58 -13.05
N PRO A 59 14.88 0.61 -13.88
CA PRO A 59 15.35 -0.70 -13.42
C PRO A 59 16.69 -0.69 -12.66
N LYS A 60 17.42 0.43 -12.68
CA LYS A 60 18.66 0.63 -11.91
C LYS A 60 18.43 1.34 -10.58
N ASP A 61 17.23 1.89 -10.36
CA ASP A 61 16.88 2.61 -9.16
C ASP A 61 16.11 1.69 -8.20
N TYR A 62 16.33 1.88 -6.91
CA TYR A 62 15.59 1.17 -5.88
C TYR A 62 14.44 2.04 -5.38
N PHE A 63 13.34 1.38 -4.99
CA PHE A 63 12.18 2.03 -4.40
C PHE A 63 11.82 1.35 -3.10
N VAL A 64 11.47 2.15 -2.09
CA VAL A 64 10.71 1.69 -0.93
C VAL A 64 9.23 1.95 -1.21
N VAL A 65 8.42 0.89 -1.21
CA VAL A 65 6.96 0.99 -1.33
C VAL A 65 6.35 0.75 0.05
N GLN A 66 5.81 1.82 0.64
CA GLN A 66 5.30 1.83 2.01
C GLN A 66 3.78 1.97 2.01
N LYS A 67 3.09 1.17 2.83
CA LYS A 67 1.64 1.30 3.01
C LYS A 67 1.31 2.71 3.53
N TYR A 68 0.38 3.39 2.87
CA TYR A 68 -0.15 4.67 3.35
C TYR A 68 -1.14 4.41 4.48
N ILE A 69 -1.03 5.19 5.56
CA ILE A 69 -1.91 5.17 6.72
C ILE A 69 -2.98 6.24 6.54
#